data_AF-A0A921K3A3-F1
#
_entry.id   AF-A0A921K3A3-F1
#
_cell.length_a   1.000
_cell.length_b   1.000
_cell.length_c   1.000
_cell.angle_alpha   90.00
_cell.angle_beta   90.00
_cell.angle_gamma   90.00
#
_symmetry.space_group_name_H-M   'P 1'
#
loop_
_entity.id
_entity.type
_entity.pdbx_description
1 polymer ?
#
loop_
_entity_poly.entity_id
_entity_poly.type
_entity_poly.pdbx_seq_one_letter_code
_entity_poly.pdbx_strand_id
1 'polypeptide(L)'
;MIAADGGTALPAFPGAEGFGRYTVGGRGGKVYHVTTLEDGEQKGTLRYAVNKKGARTVVFDVSGNIFLNRPLQIVNDSLTIAGQTAPGRGVCIARYPVTIKADDVIIRYVRFRVGNENKGEPDGLGATDHRNIIVDHCSISWSVDETCSVYGNENTTVQWCIISESLNNGGHAKGAHGYGGIVGGDHASFHHNLMAHHVSRVPRMGPRPGTQTR
;
A
#
# COMPACT_ATOMS: atom_id res chain seq x y z
N MET A 1 -0.30 20.14 34.62
CA MET A 1 0.81 20.53 33.71
C MET A 1 1.81 19.40 33.72
N ILE A 2 1.86 18.62 32.65
CA ILE A 2 2.86 17.57 32.45
C ILE A 2 3.72 18.06 31.28
N ALA A 3 5.02 18.11 31.51
CA ALA A 3 6.02 18.66 30.61
C ALA A 3 5.98 17.97 29.24
N ALA A 4 6.05 18.78 28.19
CA ALA A 4 6.36 18.32 26.85
C ALA A 4 7.80 17.81 26.85
N ASP A 5 7.98 16.50 26.69
CA ASP A 5 9.29 15.93 26.44
C ASP A 5 9.71 16.33 25.01
N GLY A 6 10.72 17.19 24.90
CA GLY A 6 11.21 17.81 23.67
C GLY A 6 12.01 16.85 22.78
N GLY A 7 11.61 15.58 22.69
CA GLY A 7 12.18 14.61 21.76
C GLY A 7 11.61 14.81 20.35
N THR A 8 12.49 15.00 19.36
CA THR A 8 12.07 14.95 17.96
C THR A 8 11.40 13.60 17.68
N ALA A 9 10.16 13.64 17.17
CA ALA A 9 9.41 12.42 16.87
C ALA A 9 10.26 11.51 15.96
N LEU A 10 10.43 10.24 16.35
CA LEU A 10 11.27 9.28 15.64
C LEU A 10 10.62 8.91 14.30
N PRO A 11 11.24 9.21 13.14
CA PRO A 11 10.69 8.83 11.85
C PRO A 11 10.39 7.35 11.74
N ALA A 12 9.42 6.97 10.91
CA ALA A 12 8.95 5.61 10.67
C ALA A 12 10.12 4.66 10.38
N PHE A 13 11.05 5.12 9.54
CA PHE A 13 12.31 4.49 9.17
C PHE A 13 13.29 5.56 8.62
N PRO A 14 14.61 5.28 8.53
CA PRO A 14 15.54 6.18 7.85
C PRO A 14 15.11 6.45 6.40
N GLY A 15 14.91 7.72 6.05
CA GLY A 15 14.42 8.14 4.73
C GLY A 15 12.89 8.23 4.61
N ALA A 16 12.14 8.09 5.71
CA ALA A 16 10.72 8.45 5.72
C ALA A 16 10.58 9.97 5.72
N GLU A 17 9.91 10.52 4.71
CA GLU A 17 9.69 11.96 4.53
C GLU A 17 8.19 12.28 4.42
N GLY A 18 7.87 13.54 4.17
CA GLY A 18 6.48 13.99 4.01
C GLY A 18 5.66 13.94 5.29
N PHE A 19 4.35 14.05 5.13
CA PHE A 19 3.41 14.12 6.26
C PHE A 19 3.21 12.79 6.99
N GLY A 20 3.43 11.65 6.32
CA GLY A 20 3.35 10.31 6.90
C GLY A 20 4.63 9.87 7.62
N ARG A 21 5.69 10.70 7.65
CA ARG A 21 7.03 10.32 8.15
C ARG A 21 7.08 9.80 9.59
N TYR A 22 6.09 10.11 10.43
CA TYR A 22 6.03 9.68 11.82
C TYR A 22 5.07 8.50 12.07
N THR A 23 4.55 7.87 11.01
CA THR A 23 3.77 6.62 11.11
C THR A 23 4.56 5.57 11.89
N VAL A 24 3.93 4.93 12.87
CA VAL A 24 4.59 3.99 13.80
C VAL A 24 4.61 2.57 13.20
N GLY A 25 3.51 2.19 12.55
CA GLY A 25 3.31 0.87 11.97
C GLY A 25 3.42 -0.25 13.01
N GLY A 26 4.22 -1.26 12.71
CA GLY A 26 4.41 -2.44 13.55
C GLY A 26 5.46 -2.32 14.66
N ARG A 27 6.04 -1.13 14.87
CA ARG A 27 7.16 -0.92 15.81
C ARG A 27 6.79 -1.38 17.23
N GLY A 28 7.69 -2.12 17.88
CA GLY A 28 7.47 -2.69 19.23
C GLY A 28 6.49 -3.88 19.26
N GLY A 29 5.94 -4.26 18.11
CA GLY A 29 4.97 -5.33 17.96
C GLY A 29 5.58 -6.71 17.71
N LYS A 30 4.71 -7.66 17.37
CA LYS A 30 5.12 -9.03 17.01
C LYS A 30 5.68 -9.09 15.60
N VAL A 31 6.71 -9.91 15.39
CA VAL A 31 7.23 -10.21 14.05
C VAL A 31 6.57 -11.48 13.51
N TYR A 32 6.03 -11.41 12.29
CA TYR A 32 5.47 -12.55 11.58
C TYR A 32 6.29 -12.82 10.32
N HIS A 33 6.78 -14.05 10.20
CA HIS A 33 7.52 -14.51 9.04
C HIS A 33 6.55 -15.11 8.01
N VAL A 34 6.64 -14.62 6.78
CA VAL A 34 6.04 -15.26 5.60
C VAL A 34 7.05 -16.27 5.07
N THR A 35 6.70 -17.55 5.18
CA THR A 35 7.57 -18.70 4.84
C THR A 35 7.05 -19.49 3.66
N THR A 36 5.91 -19.11 3.10
CA THR A 36 5.31 -19.73 1.91
C THR A 36 4.67 -18.68 1.01
N LEU A 37 4.61 -18.98 -0.29
CA LEU A 37 3.95 -18.14 -1.30
C LEU A 37 2.45 -18.44 -1.44
N GLU A 38 1.95 -19.44 -0.74
CA GLU A 38 0.53 -19.79 -0.72
C GLU A 38 -0.34 -18.70 -0.09
N ASP A 39 -1.54 -18.50 -0.63
CA ASP A 39 -2.55 -17.61 -0.04
C ASP A 39 -3.59 -18.40 0.78
N GLY A 40 -3.58 -18.20 2.10
CA GLY A 40 -4.53 -18.84 3.01
C GLY A 40 -4.42 -18.33 4.45
N GLU A 41 -5.16 -18.95 5.37
CA GLU A 41 -5.25 -18.51 6.78
C GLU A 41 -4.32 -19.29 7.71
N GLN A 42 -3.43 -20.11 7.16
CA GLN A 42 -2.42 -20.86 7.90
C GLN A 42 -1.19 -20.01 8.24
N LYS A 43 -0.55 -20.28 9.38
CA LYS A 43 0.70 -19.62 9.77
C LYS A 43 1.75 -19.80 8.67
N GLY A 44 2.49 -18.73 8.39
CA GLY A 44 3.50 -18.68 7.33
C GLY A 44 3.03 -18.03 6.03
N THR A 45 1.72 -17.78 5.86
CA THR A 45 1.21 -16.98 4.72
C THR A 45 1.19 -15.49 5.03
N LEU A 46 1.23 -14.66 3.99
CA LEU A 46 1.03 -13.21 4.11
C LEU A 46 -0.34 -12.89 4.72
N ARG A 47 -1.41 -13.53 4.25
CA ARG A 47 -2.77 -13.23 4.71
C ARG A 47 -2.96 -13.54 6.18
N TYR A 48 -2.40 -14.64 6.68
CA TYR A 48 -2.41 -14.95 8.11
C TYR A 48 -1.80 -13.82 8.93
N ALA A 49 -0.62 -13.32 8.50
CA ALA A 49 0.11 -12.27 9.21
C ALA A 49 -0.63 -10.91 9.17
N VAL A 50 -1.15 -10.53 7.99
CA VAL A 50 -1.95 -9.31 7.80
C VAL A 50 -3.22 -9.32 8.66
N ASN A 51 -3.86 -10.47 8.84
CA ASN A 51 -5.11 -10.58 9.60
C ASN A 51 -4.92 -10.60 11.13
N LYS A 52 -3.68 -10.56 11.64
CA LYS A 52 -3.45 -10.46 13.09
C LYS A 52 -3.76 -9.08 13.63
N LYS A 53 -4.17 -9.06 14.90
CA LYS A 53 -4.42 -7.84 15.66
C LYS A 53 -3.17 -7.40 16.42
N GLY A 54 -3.15 -6.12 16.77
CA GLY A 54 -2.04 -5.48 17.46
C GLY A 54 -0.89 -5.12 16.54
N ALA A 55 0.03 -4.31 17.09
CA ALA A 55 1.24 -3.90 16.39
C ALA A 55 2.00 -5.12 15.85
N ARG A 56 2.29 -5.12 14.56
CA ARG A 56 2.95 -6.25 13.90
C ARG A 56 3.80 -5.84 12.71
N THR A 57 4.94 -6.49 12.59
CA THR A 57 5.83 -6.39 11.43
C THR A 57 5.85 -7.71 10.68
N VAL A 58 5.56 -7.67 9.39
CA VAL A 58 5.60 -8.81 8.47
C VAL A 58 6.94 -8.77 7.72
N VAL A 59 7.70 -9.84 7.84
CA VAL A 59 8.97 -10.08 7.15
C VAL A 59 8.85 -11.33 6.29
N PHE A 60 9.74 -11.50 5.30
CA PHE A 60 9.65 -12.55 4.30
C PHE A 60 10.90 -13.40 4.29
N ASP A 61 10.74 -14.70 4.50
CA ASP A 61 11.81 -15.69 4.38
C ASP A 61 11.87 -16.29 2.95
N VAL A 62 10.87 -15.97 2.13
CA VAL A 62 10.71 -16.44 0.74
C VAL A 62 10.55 -15.26 -0.23
N SER A 63 10.87 -15.50 -1.49
CA SER A 63 10.72 -14.54 -2.58
C SER A 63 9.92 -15.15 -3.73
N GLY A 64 9.24 -14.32 -4.52
CA GLY A 64 8.41 -14.78 -5.61
C GLY A 64 7.02 -14.16 -5.60
N ASN A 65 6.09 -14.81 -6.30
CA ASN A 65 4.73 -14.32 -6.48
C ASN A 65 3.79 -14.99 -5.49
N ILE A 66 3.05 -14.19 -4.73
CA ILE A 66 1.92 -14.61 -3.90
C ILE A 66 0.66 -14.36 -4.73
N PHE A 67 0.12 -15.43 -5.32
CA PHE A 67 -1.14 -15.36 -6.06
C PHE A 67 -2.28 -15.43 -5.07
N LEU A 68 -2.97 -14.31 -4.89
CA LEU A 68 -4.12 -14.27 -3.99
C LEU A 68 -5.26 -15.13 -4.53
N ASN A 69 -6.06 -15.69 -3.63
CA ASN A 69 -7.29 -16.42 -3.91
C ASN A 69 -8.54 -15.55 -3.75
N ARG A 70 -8.40 -14.36 -3.14
CA ARG A 70 -9.44 -13.33 -2.96
C ARG A 70 -8.78 -11.98 -2.60
N PRO A 71 -9.51 -10.84 -2.65
CA PRO A 71 -8.98 -9.55 -2.20
C PRO A 71 -8.31 -9.63 -0.82
N LEU A 72 -7.16 -8.97 -0.66
CA LEU A 72 -6.48 -8.86 0.63
C LEU A 72 -6.79 -7.48 1.23
N GLN A 73 -7.67 -7.48 2.23
CA GLN A 73 -8.01 -6.28 2.97
C GLN A 73 -7.20 -6.21 4.26
N ILE A 74 -6.44 -5.12 4.44
CA ILE A 74 -5.75 -4.83 5.69
C ILE A 74 -6.74 -4.08 6.57
N VAL A 75 -7.38 -4.79 7.51
CA VAL A 75 -8.47 -4.26 8.37
C VAL A 75 -8.09 -4.11 9.85
N ASN A 76 -6.83 -4.39 10.19
CA ASN A 76 -6.33 -4.21 11.55
C ASN A 76 -5.13 -3.26 11.52
N ASP A 77 -5.17 -2.25 12.38
CA ASP A 77 -4.20 -1.16 12.48
C ASP A 77 -2.78 -1.63 12.83
N SER A 78 -1.81 -0.70 12.82
CA SER A 78 -0.44 -0.87 13.32
C SER A 78 0.29 -2.03 12.63
N LEU A 79 0.46 -1.91 11.32
CA LEU A 79 1.08 -2.91 10.46
C LEU A 79 2.30 -2.33 9.75
N THR A 80 3.40 -3.07 9.75
CA THR A 80 4.51 -2.87 8.80
C THR A 80 4.65 -4.10 7.92
N ILE A 81 4.60 -3.95 6.59
CA ILE A 81 5.00 -4.97 5.63
C ILE A 81 6.39 -4.58 5.10
N ALA A 82 7.42 -5.32 5.51
CA ALA A 82 8.81 -5.05 5.20
C ALA A 82 9.31 -5.93 4.04
N GLY A 83 8.88 -5.62 2.80
CA GLY A 83 9.20 -6.40 1.60
C GLY A 83 10.70 -6.54 1.30
N GLN A 84 11.53 -5.60 1.78
CA GLN A 84 12.99 -5.64 1.61
C GLN A 84 13.67 -6.79 2.36
N THR A 85 12.95 -7.48 3.26
CA THR A 85 13.47 -8.66 3.95
C THR A 85 13.45 -9.91 3.09
N ALA A 86 12.61 -9.94 2.04
CA ALA A 86 12.54 -11.06 1.13
C ALA A 86 13.89 -11.29 0.42
N PRO A 87 14.34 -12.55 0.27
CA PRO A 87 15.57 -12.85 -0.45
C PRO A 87 15.45 -12.51 -1.96
N GLY A 88 16.59 -12.49 -2.64
CA GLY A 88 16.63 -12.43 -4.10
C GLY A 88 15.86 -11.26 -4.72
N ARG A 89 14.84 -11.57 -5.54
CA ARG A 89 14.10 -10.58 -6.33
C ARG A 89 12.90 -9.96 -5.58
N GLY A 90 12.75 -10.24 -4.29
CA GLY A 90 11.66 -9.73 -3.48
C GLY A 90 10.30 -10.39 -3.77
N VAL A 91 9.24 -9.79 -3.24
CA VAL A 91 7.88 -10.34 -3.32
C VAL A 91 6.98 -9.55 -4.27
N CYS A 92 6.07 -10.28 -4.93
CA CYS A 92 5.02 -9.71 -5.74
C CYS A 92 3.67 -10.29 -5.30
N ILE A 93 2.71 -9.44 -5.01
CA ILE A 93 1.33 -9.82 -4.70
C ILE A 93 0.52 -9.63 -5.99
N ALA A 94 -0.19 -10.67 -6.42
CA ALA A 94 -0.86 -10.69 -7.71
C ALA A 94 -2.28 -11.26 -7.63
N ARG A 95 -2.99 -11.18 -8.77
CA ARG A 95 -4.29 -11.81 -9.06
C ARG A 95 -5.51 -11.18 -8.37
N TYR A 96 -5.39 -10.60 -7.18
CA TYR A 96 -6.45 -9.82 -6.54
C TYR A 96 -5.93 -8.51 -5.96
N PRO A 97 -6.81 -7.50 -5.75
CA PRO A 97 -6.40 -6.21 -5.22
C PRO A 97 -5.99 -6.30 -3.74
N VAL A 98 -5.12 -5.38 -3.34
CA VAL A 98 -4.81 -5.11 -1.94
C VAL A 98 -5.38 -3.75 -1.57
N THR A 99 -6.12 -3.70 -0.46
CA THR A 99 -6.73 -2.45 0.03
C THR A 99 -6.37 -2.24 1.49
N ILE A 100 -5.85 -1.06 1.79
CA ILE A 100 -5.62 -0.60 3.16
C ILE A 100 -6.95 -0.05 3.68
N LYS A 101 -7.48 -0.70 4.72
CA LYS A 101 -8.72 -0.35 5.43
C LYS A 101 -8.46 -0.20 6.94
N ALA A 102 -7.30 0.35 7.29
CA ALA A 102 -6.82 0.47 8.66
C ALA A 102 -5.89 1.68 8.79
N ASP A 103 -5.68 2.12 10.02
CA ASP A 103 -4.78 3.21 10.36
C ASP A 103 -3.38 2.69 10.71
N ASP A 104 -2.38 3.57 10.66
CA ASP A 104 -1.01 3.27 11.10
C ASP A 104 -0.39 2.10 10.32
N VAL A 105 -0.28 2.27 9.00
CA VAL A 105 0.16 1.22 8.06
C VAL A 105 1.38 1.67 7.27
N ILE A 106 2.42 0.82 7.27
CA ILE A 106 3.66 0.98 6.52
C ILE A 106 3.77 -0.19 5.53
N ILE A 107 3.89 0.09 4.24
CA ILE A 107 4.19 -0.94 3.22
C ILE A 107 5.42 -0.52 2.44
N ARG A 108 6.44 -1.39 2.40
CA ARG A 108 7.70 -1.08 1.73
C ARG A 108 8.19 -2.20 0.83
N TYR A 109 8.78 -1.85 -0.33
CA TYR A 109 9.47 -2.79 -1.24
C TYR A 109 8.61 -3.98 -1.70
N VAL A 110 7.32 -3.76 -1.95
CA VAL A 110 6.40 -4.79 -2.45
C VAL A 110 5.97 -4.45 -3.88
N ARG A 111 5.82 -5.48 -4.72
CA ARG A 111 5.22 -5.36 -6.04
C ARG A 111 3.75 -5.77 -6.00
N PHE A 112 2.89 -5.03 -6.68
CA PHE A 112 1.46 -5.31 -6.81
C PHE A 112 1.10 -5.45 -8.30
N ARG A 113 0.56 -6.60 -8.70
CA ARG A 113 0.23 -6.97 -10.09
C ARG A 113 -1.13 -7.66 -10.15
N VAL A 114 -2.20 -6.90 -9.93
CA VAL A 114 -3.54 -7.48 -9.80
C VAL A 114 -3.99 -8.20 -11.07
N GLY A 115 -3.62 -7.70 -12.25
CA GLY A 115 -4.03 -8.27 -13.54
C GLY A 115 -5.52 -8.10 -13.79
N ASN A 116 -6.03 -8.81 -14.79
CA ASN A 116 -7.44 -8.80 -15.18
C ASN A 116 -8.08 -10.20 -15.26
N GLU A 117 -7.40 -11.24 -14.76
CA GLU A 117 -7.85 -12.64 -14.84
C GLU A 117 -9.19 -12.87 -14.12
N ASN A 118 -9.45 -12.16 -13.02
CA ASN A 118 -10.63 -12.37 -12.19
C ASN A 118 -11.82 -11.46 -12.53
N LYS A 119 -11.78 -10.77 -13.69
CA LYS A 119 -12.78 -9.79 -14.14
C LYS A 119 -12.98 -8.63 -13.14
N GLY A 120 -13.82 -7.66 -13.52
CA GLY A 120 -14.06 -6.46 -12.72
C GLY A 120 -13.02 -5.36 -12.97
N GLU A 121 -13.03 -4.37 -12.10
CA GLU A 121 -12.28 -3.12 -12.25
C GLU A 121 -11.35 -2.90 -11.04
N PRO A 122 -10.43 -3.83 -10.73
CA PRO A 122 -9.61 -3.70 -9.54
C PRO A 122 -8.55 -2.60 -9.68
N ASP A 123 -8.36 -1.89 -8.57
CA ASP A 123 -7.16 -1.11 -8.33
C ASP A 123 -5.95 -2.01 -8.00
N GLY A 124 -4.74 -1.53 -8.28
CA GLY A 124 -3.52 -2.21 -7.88
C GLY A 124 -3.31 -2.16 -6.36
N LEU A 125 -3.31 -0.95 -5.81
CA LEU A 125 -3.24 -0.66 -4.38
C LEU A 125 -4.12 0.55 -4.05
N GLY A 126 -4.98 0.42 -3.04
CA GLY A 126 -5.90 1.49 -2.64
C GLY A 126 -5.95 1.74 -1.13
N ALA A 127 -6.27 2.97 -0.75
CA ALA A 127 -6.55 3.37 0.64
C ALA A 127 -7.37 4.68 0.67
N THR A 128 -8.43 4.74 1.47
CA THR A 128 -9.27 5.94 1.64
C THR A 128 -9.84 6.03 3.05
N ASP A 129 -10.03 7.25 3.55
CA ASP A 129 -10.67 7.56 4.83
C ASP A 129 -9.94 6.97 6.06
N HIS A 130 -8.60 6.87 5.97
CA HIS A 130 -7.72 6.39 7.04
C HIS A 130 -6.62 7.41 7.36
N ARG A 131 -5.80 7.14 8.38
CA ARG A 131 -4.68 8.01 8.76
C ARG A 131 -3.37 7.27 9.02
N ASN A 132 -2.26 8.02 8.92
CA ASN A 132 -0.91 7.55 9.19
C ASN A 132 -0.55 6.36 8.28
N ILE A 133 -0.40 6.65 6.99
CA ILE A 133 -0.10 5.64 5.98
C ILE A 133 1.18 6.04 5.24
N ILE A 134 2.10 5.08 5.11
CA ILE A 134 3.26 5.23 4.22
C ILE A 134 3.36 4.05 3.25
N VAL A 135 3.45 4.38 1.97
CA VAL A 135 3.77 3.44 0.88
C VAL A 135 5.09 3.88 0.29
N ASP A 136 6.13 3.06 0.45
CA ASP A 136 7.51 3.43 0.10
C ASP A 136 8.17 2.34 -0.77
N HIS A 137 8.90 2.73 -1.82
CA HIS A 137 9.64 1.80 -2.69
C HIS A 137 8.78 0.65 -3.27
N CYS A 138 7.48 0.85 -3.41
CA CYS A 138 6.60 -0.14 -4.00
C CYS A 138 6.54 0.02 -5.51
N SER A 139 6.27 -1.07 -6.22
CA SER A 139 5.97 -1.01 -7.65
C SER A 139 4.58 -1.54 -7.91
N ILE A 140 3.72 -0.74 -8.50
CA ILE A 140 2.31 -1.05 -8.71
C ILE A 140 2.04 -0.95 -10.22
N SER A 141 1.47 -2.01 -10.79
CA SER A 141 1.24 -2.13 -12.23
C SER A 141 0.08 -3.08 -12.52
N TRP A 142 -0.33 -3.07 -13.78
CA TRP A 142 -1.25 -4.03 -14.38
C TRP A 142 -2.60 -4.09 -13.64
N SER A 143 -3.16 -2.93 -13.30
CA SER A 143 -4.52 -2.76 -12.79
C SER A 143 -5.51 -2.42 -13.91
N VAL A 144 -6.80 -2.66 -13.68
CA VAL A 144 -7.86 -2.38 -14.66
C VAL A 144 -8.49 -1.00 -14.44
N ASP A 145 -8.70 -0.59 -13.18
CA ASP A 145 -9.16 0.79 -12.90
C ASP A 145 -7.94 1.69 -12.67
N GLU A 146 -7.50 1.84 -11.42
CA GLU A 146 -6.38 2.71 -11.06
C GLU A 146 -5.21 1.92 -10.48
N THR A 147 -3.99 2.31 -10.86
CA THR A 147 -2.81 1.59 -10.38
C THR A 147 -2.59 1.84 -8.89
N CYS A 148 -2.55 3.10 -8.45
CA CYS A 148 -2.33 3.44 -7.05
C CYS A 148 -3.23 4.61 -6.59
N SER A 149 -4.35 4.28 -5.93
CA SER A 149 -5.31 5.25 -5.39
C SER A 149 -5.29 5.24 -3.86
N VAL A 150 -4.23 5.81 -3.29
CA VAL A 150 -4.06 6.03 -1.84
C VAL A 150 -4.37 7.50 -1.58
N TYR A 151 -5.63 7.86 -1.35
CA TYR A 151 -6.07 9.26 -1.30
C TYR A 151 -7.19 9.48 -0.28
N GLY A 152 -7.46 10.75 0.06
CA GLY A 152 -8.51 11.08 1.03
C GLY A 152 -8.20 10.51 2.42
N ASN A 153 -6.91 10.45 2.76
CA ASN A 153 -6.38 10.02 4.04
C ASN A 153 -5.77 11.22 4.78
N GLU A 154 -5.49 11.06 6.07
CA GLU A 154 -4.80 12.03 6.90
C GLU A 154 -3.34 11.58 7.17
N ASN A 155 -2.36 12.49 7.14
CA ASN A 155 -0.95 12.20 7.42
C ASN A 155 -0.41 11.02 6.59
N THR A 156 -0.46 11.18 5.27
CA THR A 156 -0.11 10.10 4.32
C THR A 156 1.11 10.45 3.50
N THR A 157 1.94 9.46 3.19
CA THR A 157 3.05 9.61 2.25
C THR A 157 3.15 8.44 1.29
N VAL A 158 3.20 8.74 0.00
CA VAL A 158 3.58 7.78 -1.04
C VAL A 158 4.91 8.28 -1.63
N GLN A 159 5.97 7.49 -1.46
CA GLN A 159 7.33 7.91 -1.83
C GLN A 159 8.11 6.82 -2.57
N TRP A 160 9.00 7.24 -3.48
CA TRP A 160 9.92 6.35 -4.19
C TRP A 160 9.26 5.15 -4.89
N CYS A 161 7.98 5.28 -5.28
CA CYS A 161 7.24 4.21 -5.92
C CYS A 161 7.31 4.28 -7.44
N ILE A 162 7.23 3.12 -8.09
CA ILE A 162 6.99 3.00 -9.54
C ILE A 162 5.51 2.65 -9.73
N ILE A 163 4.75 3.55 -10.32
CA ILE A 163 3.33 3.41 -10.63
C ILE A 163 3.24 3.36 -12.16
N SER A 164 3.29 2.16 -12.72
CA SER A 164 3.38 1.93 -14.17
C SER A 164 3.36 0.44 -14.47
N GLU A 165 2.74 -0.11 -15.52
CA GLU A 165 1.80 0.45 -16.49
C GLU A 165 0.38 -0.05 -16.15
N SER A 166 -0.66 0.71 -16.49
CA SER A 166 -2.06 0.26 -16.31
C SER A 166 -2.54 -0.55 -17.52
N LEU A 167 -3.52 -1.44 -17.32
CA LEU A 167 -4.11 -2.24 -18.40
C LEU A 167 -5.18 -1.43 -19.14
N ASN A 168 -4.78 -0.62 -20.12
CA ASN A 168 -5.72 0.27 -20.82
C ASN A 168 -6.94 -0.45 -21.42
N ASN A 169 -6.76 -1.65 -21.97
CA ASN A 169 -7.87 -2.48 -22.48
C ASN A 169 -8.07 -3.72 -21.59
N GLY A 170 -8.02 -3.54 -20.26
CA GLY A 170 -8.07 -4.62 -19.28
C GLY A 170 -9.46 -5.21 -19.03
N GLY A 171 -10.53 -4.63 -19.57
CA GLY A 171 -11.92 -5.10 -19.39
C GLY A 171 -12.81 -4.17 -18.56
N HIS A 172 -12.45 -2.89 -18.44
CA HIS A 172 -13.24 -1.87 -17.75
C HIS A 172 -14.55 -1.56 -18.51
N ALA A 173 -15.67 -1.36 -17.82
CA ALA A 173 -17.00 -1.17 -18.40
C ALA A 173 -17.12 0.09 -19.26
N LYS A 174 -16.30 1.11 -18.94
CA LYS A 174 -16.16 2.35 -19.71
C LYS A 174 -15.27 2.23 -20.97
N GLY A 175 -14.81 1.03 -21.33
CA GLY A 175 -13.90 0.82 -22.45
C GLY A 175 -12.43 1.03 -22.05
N ALA A 176 -11.68 1.77 -22.86
CA ALA A 176 -10.28 2.07 -22.59
C ALA A 176 -10.13 2.83 -21.25
N HIS A 177 -9.56 2.17 -20.24
CA HIS A 177 -9.39 2.67 -18.88
C HIS A 177 -8.07 2.16 -18.34
N GLY A 178 -7.04 2.99 -18.38
CA GLY A 178 -5.74 2.65 -17.81
C GLY A 178 -5.22 3.82 -17.01
N TYR A 179 -5.65 3.96 -15.76
CA TYR A 179 -5.36 5.16 -14.99
C TYR A 179 -4.27 4.97 -13.94
N GLY A 180 -3.49 6.03 -13.70
CA GLY A 180 -2.38 6.00 -12.75
C GLY A 180 -2.85 5.99 -11.30
N GLY A 181 -3.60 7.01 -10.89
CA GLY A 181 -4.14 7.06 -9.54
C GLY A 181 -4.75 8.40 -9.16
N ILE A 182 -5.61 8.34 -8.15
CA ILE A 182 -6.10 9.52 -7.44
C ILE A 182 -5.15 9.82 -6.29
N VAL A 183 -4.81 11.10 -6.10
CA VAL A 183 -3.96 11.58 -5.00
C VAL A 183 -4.62 12.76 -4.28
N GLY A 184 -4.19 13.00 -3.04
CA GLY A 184 -4.71 14.05 -2.18
C GLY A 184 -5.17 13.52 -0.83
N GLY A 185 -5.57 14.41 0.05
CA GLY A 185 -5.89 14.11 1.45
C GLY A 185 -5.52 15.28 2.35
N ASP A 186 -5.77 15.13 3.63
CA ASP A 186 -5.37 16.08 4.66
C ASP A 186 -3.91 15.76 5.05
N HIS A 187 -2.99 16.71 4.92
CA HIS A 187 -1.56 16.47 5.13
C HIS A 187 -1.07 15.23 4.33
N ALA A 188 -1.08 15.33 2.99
CA ALA A 188 -0.68 14.24 2.10
C ALA A 188 0.56 14.60 1.25
N SER A 189 1.54 13.71 1.20
CA SER A 189 2.77 13.87 0.42
C SER A 189 2.91 12.77 -0.64
N PHE A 190 3.17 13.18 -1.89
CA PHE A 190 3.48 12.27 -2.99
C PHE A 190 4.75 12.81 -3.65
N HIS A 191 5.89 12.12 -3.49
CA HIS A 191 7.17 12.63 -3.97
C HIS A 191 8.11 11.49 -4.38
N HIS A 192 9.03 11.77 -5.33
CA HIS A 192 9.94 10.80 -5.93
C HIS A 192 9.26 9.55 -6.54
N ASN A 193 7.98 9.65 -6.87
CA ASN A 193 7.27 8.57 -7.55
C ASN A 193 7.42 8.71 -9.06
N LEU A 194 7.75 7.61 -9.75
CA LEU A 194 7.63 7.53 -11.19
C LEU A 194 6.21 7.09 -11.54
N MET A 195 5.44 7.95 -12.19
CA MET A 195 4.17 7.57 -12.80
C MET A 195 4.31 7.55 -14.32
N ALA A 196 4.09 6.40 -14.95
CA ALA A 196 4.35 6.22 -16.38
C ALA A 196 3.40 5.22 -17.04
N HIS A 197 3.21 5.35 -18.36
CA HIS A 197 2.42 4.42 -19.17
C HIS A 197 0.98 4.25 -18.67
N HIS A 198 0.32 5.38 -18.46
CA HIS A 198 -1.11 5.48 -18.17
C HIS A 198 -1.79 6.42 -19.16
N VAL A 199 -3.08 6.21 -19.41
CA VAL A 199 -3.89 7.07 -20.28
C VAL A 199 -4.38 8.33 -19.57
N SER A 200 -4.58 8.27 -18.25
CA SER A 200 -4.98 9.42 -17.46
C SER A 200 -4.63 9.26 -15.98
N ARG A 201 -4.94 10.29 -15.19
CA ARG A 201 -4.73 10.37 -13.73
C ARG A 201 -3.26 10.14 -13.35
N VAL A 202 -2.39 11.02 -13.87
CA VAL A 202 -0.93 10.96 -13.68
C VAL A 202 -0.37 12.27 -13.06
N PRO A 203 -0.72 12.62 -11.81
CA PRO A 203 -1.83 12.10 -11.02
C PRO A 203 -3.15 12.86 -11.28
N ARG A 204 -4.27 12.37 -10.72
CA ARG A 204 -5.51 13.17 -10.58
C ARG A 204 -5.66 13.61 -9.13
N MET A 205 -5.80 14.90 -8.88
CA MET A 205 -6.21 15.40 -7.56
C MET A 205 -7.68 15.04 -7.30
N GLY A 206 -7.94 14.34 -6.19
CA GLY A 206 -9.26 13.84 -5.86
C GLY A 206 -9.83 14.44 -4.58
N PRO A 207 -10.99 15.13 -4.63
CA PRO A 207 -11.70 15.51 -3.41
C PRO A 207 -12.25 14.26 -2.71
N ARG A 208 -12.00 14.12 -1.40
CA ARG A 208 -12.70 13.17 -0.53
C ARG A 208 -13.44 13.94 0.57
N PRO A 209 -14.73 13.69 0.83
CA PRO A 209 -15.50 14.53 1.77
C PRO A 209 -14.85 14.63 3.16
N GLY A 210 -14.26 13.54 3.66
CA GLY A 210 -13.65 13.49 5.00
C GLY A 210 -12.39 14.34 5.19
N THR A 211 -11.73 14.76 4.12
CA THR A 211 -10.43 15.45 4.17
C THR A 211 -10.42 16.81 3.46
N GLN A 212 -11.56 17.31 2.98
CA GLN A 212 -11.63 18.57 2.23
C GLN A 212 -11.73 19.82 3.11
N THR A 213 -12.13 19.66 4.37
CA THR A 213 -12.47 20.77 5.27
C THR A 213 -11.54 20.84 6.48
N ARG A 214 -10.41 20.15 6.44
CA ARG A 214 -9.43 20.05 7.53
C ARG A 214 -8.13 20.70 7.10
#